data_AF-A0A953PED9-F1
#
_entry.id   AF-A0A953PED9-F1
#
_cell.length_a   1.000
_cell.length_b   1.000
_cell.length_c   1.000
_cell.angle_alpha   90.00
_cell.angle_beta   90.00
_cell.angle_gamma   90.00
#
_symmetry.space_group_name_H-M   'P 1'
#
loop_
_entity.id
_entity.type
_entity.pdbx_description
1 polymer ?
#
loop_
_entity_poly.entity_id
_entity_poly.type
_entity_poly.pdbx_seq_one_letter_code
_entity_poly.pdbx_strand_id
1 'polypeptide(L)'
;MNSTGRNASRQELARTEWDRIAASEQFKDLLQIKKLFIVPAFVFFFMYYFALAVLVGYAPKLASARVIGSVTVAYLFALSQFVVGWIIAGLYLLASTRFDALTKDILASFDERQGDK
;
A
#
# COMPACT_ATOMS: atom_id res chain seq x y z
N MET A 1 -15.79 -40.71 -3.71
CA MET A 1 -15.59 -39.74 -4.82
C MET A 1 -16.38 -38.47 -4.51
N ASN A 2 -15.91 -37.23 -4.60
CA ASN A 2 -14.57 -36.65 -4.77
C ASN A 2 -14.74 -35.16 -4.37
N SER A 3 -14.39 -34.76 -3.14
CA SER A 3 -14.52 -33.37 -2.65
C SER A 3 -13.49 -32.43 -3.29
N THR A 4 -12.36 -32.99 -3.73
CA THR A 4 -11.25 -32.30 -4.37
C THR A 4 -11.63 -31.68 -5.73
N GLY A 5 -12.45 -32.37 -6.53
CA GLY A 5 -12.87 -31.88 -7.86
C GLY A 5 -13.82 -30.68 -7.83
N ARG A 6 -14.67 -30.60 -6.78
CA ARG A 6 -15.61 -29.47 -6.59
C ARG A 6 -14.90 -28.19 -6.14
N ASN A 7 -13.80 -28.35 -5.40
CA ASN A 7 -12.99 -27.24 -4.92
C ASN A 7 -12.12 -26.67 -6.04
N ALA A 8 -11.54 -27.53 -6.88
CA ALA A 8 -10.77 -27.13 -8.05
C ALA A 8 -11.62 -26.31 -9.04
N SER A 9 -12.82 -26.79 -9.39
CA SER A 9 -13.71 -26.06 -10.30
C SER A 9 -14.23 -24.74 -9.72
N ARG A 10 -14.48 -24.67 -8.41
CA ARG A 10 -14.86 -23.41 -7.72
C ARG A 10 -13.71 -22.41 -7.66
N GLN A 11 -12.48 -22.88 -7.46
CA GLN A 11 -11.28 -22.04 -7.50
C GLN A 11 -11.01 -21.52 -8.92
N GLU A 12 -11.23 -22.36 -9.93
CA GLU A 12 -11.03 -21.98 -11.32
C GLU A 12 -12.06 -20.93 -11.76
N LEU A 13 -13.35 -21.15 -11.48
CA LEU A 13 -14.41 -20.16 -11.68
C LEU A 13 -14.14 -18.84 -10.95
N ALA A 14 -13.66 -18.91 -9.70
CA ALA A 14 -13.27 -17.72 -8.95
C ALA A 14 -12.12 -16.97 -9.64
N ARG A 15 -11.09 -17.66 -10.14
CA ARG A 15 -9.99 -17.02 -10.88
C ARG A 15 -10.47 -16.36 -12.18
N THR A 16 -11.32 -17.03 -12.95
CA THR A 16 -11.83 -16.49 -14.22
C THR A 16 -12.74 -15.28 -14.02
N GLU A 17 -13.57 -15.30 -12.97
CA GLU A 17 -14.37 -14.14 -12.55
C GLU A 17 -13.47 -13.00 -12.06
N TRP A 18 -12.44 -13.30 -11.24
CA TRP A 18 -11.44 -12.32 -10.82
C TRP A 18 -10.71 -11.68 -11.99
N ASP A 19 -10.32 -12.46 -13.01
CA ASP A 19 -9.65 -11.94 -14.21
C ASP A 19 -10.57 -11.05 -15.04
N ARG A 20 -11.87 -11.38 -15.14
CA ARG A 20 -12.86 -10.52 -15.81
C ARG A 20 -13.09 -9.21 -15.06
N ILE A 21 -13.15 -9.25 -13.72
CA ILE A 21 -13.29 -8.06 -12.88
C ILE A 21 -12.01 -7.21 -12.93
N ALA A 22 -10.82 -7.82 -12.87
CA ALA A 22 -9.53 -7.14 -13.00
C ALA A 22 -9.30 -6.53 -14.39
N ALA A 23 -9.92 -7.10 -15.43
CA ALA A 23 -9.89 -6.56 -16.78
C ALA A 23 -10.81 -5.34 -16.97
N SER A 24 -11.82 -5.14 -16.11
CA SER A 24 -12.76 -4.02 -16.21
C SER A 24 -12.08 -2.65 -15.98
N GLU A 25 -12.44 -1.65 -16.79
CA GLU A 25 -11.86 -0.29 -16.73
C GLU A 25 -12.08 0.38 -15.37
N GLN A 26 -13.23 0.15 -14.73
CA GLN A 26 -13.56 0.70 -13.41
C GLN A 26 -12.58 0.24 -12.32
N PHE A 27 -12.13 -1.02 -12.38
CA PHE A 27 -11.15 -1.54 -11.42
C PHE A 27 -9.75 -0.95 -11.64
N LYS A 28 -9.38 -0.71 -12.90
CA LYS A 28 -8.11 -0.07 -13.27
C LYS A 28 -8.05 1.40 -12.91
N ASP A 29 -9.14 2.15 -13.10
CA ASP A 29 -9.23 3.56 -12.69
C ASP A 29 -9.11 3.72 -11.17
N LEU A 30 -9.79 2.85 -10.41
CA LEU A 30 -9.67 2.80 -8.95
C LEU A 30 -8.23 2.47 -8.50
N LEU A 31 -7.57 1.51 -9.17
CA LEU A 31 -6.16 1.20 -8.90
C LEU A 31 -5.20 2.31 -9.33
N GLN A 32 -5.48 3.03 -10.41
CA GLN A 32 -4.65 4.14 -10.89
C GLN A 32 -4.71 5.32 -9.92
N ILE A 33 -5.89 5.67 -9.40
CA ILE A 33 -6.02 6.70 -8.36
C ILE A 33 -5.23 6.31 -7.10
N LYS A 34 -5.28 5.03 -6.72
CA LYS A 34 -4.51 4.48 -5.58
C LYS A 34 -3.00 4.57 -5.81
N LYS A 35 -2.53 4.18 -6.99
CA LYS A 35 -1.11 4.30 -7.37
C LYS A 35 -0.66 5.74 -7.43
N LEU A 36 -1.48 6.66 -7.96
CA LEU A 36 -1.12 8.07 -8.05
C LEU A 36 -0.93 8.74 -6.68
N PHE A 37 -1.55 8.21 -5.63
CA PHE A 37 -1.35 8.71 -4.25
C PHE A 37 -0.14 8.08 -3.56
N ILE A 38 0.08 6.77 -3.76
CA ILE A 38 1.14 6.01 -3.08
C ILE A 38 2.50 6.22 -3.76
N VAL A 39 2.55 6.25 -5.09
CA VAL A 39 3.78 6.41 -5.87
C VAL A 39 4.55 7.68 -5.48
N PRO A 40 3.94 8.88 -5.42
CA PRO A 40 4.68 10.07 -4.98
C PRO A 40 5.15 9.97 -3.52
N ALA A 41 4.37 9.35 -2.63
CA ALA A 41 4.81 9.13 -1.24
C ALA A 41 6.02 8.18 -1.18
N PHE A 42 6.03 7.13 -2.01
CA PHE A 42 7.14 6.20 -2.12
C PHE A 42 8.39 6.85 -2.71
N VAL A 43 8.24 7.66 -3.76
CA VAL A 43 9.34 8.44 -4.36
C VAL A 43 9.90 9.44 -3.35
N PHE A 44 9.03 10.14 -2.61
CA PHE A 44 9.44 11.04 -1.53
C PHE A 44 10.21 10.29 -0.44
N PHE A 45 9.73 9.12 0.00
CA PHE A 45 10.43 8.28 0.97
C PHE A 45 11.82 7.87 0.47
N PHE A 46 11.96 7.47 -0.79
CA PHE A 46 13.24 7.13 -1.39
C PHE A 46 14.19 8.34 -1.41
N MET A 47 13.72 9.50 -1.88
CA MET A 47 14.50 10.74 -1.85
C MET A 47 14.92 11.11 -0.42
N TYR A 48 14.00 11.01 0.53
CA TYR A 48 14.26 11.29 1.94
C TYR A 48 15.25 10.30 2.56
N TYR A 49 15.17 9.03 2.18
CA TYR A 49 16.13 8.00 2.60
C TYR A 49 17.54 8.32 2.12
N PHE A 50 17.69 8.63 0.83
CA PHE A 50 18.97 9.02 0.26
C PHE A 50 19.46 10.39 0.74
N ALA A 51 18.56 11.28 1.18
CA ALA A 51 18.94 12.57 1.73
C ALA A 51 19.85 12.41 2.96
N LEU A 52 19.71 11.35 3.76
CA LEU A 52 20.66 11.05 4.84
C LEU A 52 22.06 10.72 4.29
N ALA A 53 22.14 9.86 3.26
CA ALA A 53 23.41 9.51 2.63
C ALA A 53 24.09 10.74 2.01
N VAL A 54 23.31 11.61 1.35
CA VAL A 54 23.79 12.90 0.82
C VAL A 54 24.22 13.84 1.94
N LEU A 55 23.45 13.94 3.04
CA LEU A 55 23.79 14.80 4.18
C LEU A 55 25.10 14.36 4.83
N VAL A 56 25.29 13.06 5.03
CA VAL A 56 26.53 12.50 5.61
C VAL A 56 27.70 12.65 4.65
N GLY A 57 27.51 12.42 3.34
CA GLY A 57 28.58 12.49 2.34
C GLY A 57 29.00 13.92 1.99
N TYR A 58 28.05 14.84 1.89
CA TYR A 58 28.31 16.21 1.42
C TYR A 58 28.49 17.21 2.58
N ALA A 59 27.84 16.96 3.71
CA ALA A 59 27.87 17.84 4.88
C ALA A 59 28.10 17.06 6.20
N PRO A 60 29.21 16.31 6.32
CA PRO A 60 29.50 15.51 7.51
C PRO A 60 29.52 16.33 8.80
N LYS A 61 29.94 17.60 8.73
CA LYS A 61 29.91 18.54 9.87
C LYS A 61 28.49 18.82 10.39
N LEU A 62 27.50 18.92 9.50
CA LEU A 62 26.10 19.08 9.88
C LEU A 62 25.52 17.75 10.38
N ALA A 63 25.82 16.64 9.70
CA ALA A 63 25.37 15.32 10.12
C ALA A 63 25.84 14.95 11.55
N SER A 64 27.09 15.29 11.89
CA SER A 64 27.67 15.08 13.23
C SER A 64 27.37 16.22 14.21
N ALA A 65 26.66 17.27 13.80
CA ALA A 65 26.29 18.35 14.69
C ALA A 65 25.43 17.81 15.83
N ARG A 66 25.83 18.08 17.07
CA ARG A 66 25.11 17.65 18.28
C ARG A 66 23.94 18.58 18.53
N VAL A 67 22.75 18.01 18.74
CA VAL A 67 21.52 18.77 19.01
C VAL A 67 21.23 18.77 20.50
N ILE A 68 21.20 17.59 21.14
CA ILE A 68 21.01 17.44 22.59
C ILE A 68 21.94 16.35 23.11
N GLY A 69 22.85 16.69 24.01
CA GLY A 69 23.79 15.73 24.59
C GLY A 69 24.65 15.05 23.53
N SER A 70 24.56 13.73 23.40
CA SER A 70 25.24 12.90 22.39
C SER A 70 24.43 12.66 21.10
N VAL A 71 23.20 13.18 21.02
CA VAL A 71 22.34 13.02 19.84
C VAL A 71 22.78 13.95 18.73
N THR A 72 23.09 13.38 17.57
CA THR A 72 23.48 14.14 16.37
C THR A 72 22.28 14.41 15.45
N VAL A 73 22.42 15.37 14.53
CA VAL A 73 21.44 15.61 13.48
C VAL A 73 21.19 14.35 12.64
N ALA A 74 22.24 13.58 12.32
CA ALA A 74 22.09 12.30 11.63
C ALA A 74 21.20 11.31 12.42
N TYR A 75 21.33 11.30 13.75
CA TYR A 75 20.51 10.44 14.61
C TYR A 75 19.04 10.87 14.62
N LEU A 76 18.77 12.18 14.72
CA LEU A 76 17.41 12.72 14.59
C LEU A 76 16.80 12.43 13.22
N PHE A 77 17.60 12.57 12.18
CA PHE A 77 17.18 12.27 10.81
C PHE A 77 16.87 10.79 10.65
N ALA A 78 17.72 9.89 11.17
CA ALA A 78 17.45 8.45 11.18
C ALA A 78 16.16 8.12 11.94
N LEU A 79 15.92 8.75 13.10
CA LEU A 79 14.68 8.55 13.87
C LEU A 79 13.44 9.02 13.08
N SER A 80 13.55 10.13 12.36
CA SER A 80 12.48 10.63 11.49
C SER A 80 12.14 9.70 10.32
N GLN A 81 13.00 8.74 9.97
CA GLN A 81 12.67 7.74 8.95
C GLN A 81 11.58 6.77 9.44
N PHE A 82 11.55 6.45 10.74
CA PHE A 82 10.51 5.59 11.34
C PHE A 82 9.13 6.27 11.30
N VAL A 83 9.07 7.50 11.85
CA VAL A 83 8.38 8.66 11.26
C VAL A 83 7.57 8.44 9.97
N VAL A 84 8.29 8.67 8.88
CA VAL A 84 7.79 8.56 7.52
C VAL A 84 7.29 7.16 7.19
N GLY A 85 7.96 6.10 7.67
CA GLY A 85 7.51 4.72 7.48
C GLY A 85 6.12 4.46 8.04
N TRP A 86 5.82 4.95 9.25
CA TRP A 86 4.48 4.86 9.82
C TRP A 86 3.45 5.70 9.06
N ILE A 87 3.84 6.89 8.57
CA ILE A 87 2.95 7.72 7.74
C ILE A 87 2.58 6.97 6.45
N ILE A 88 3.56 6.36 5.78
CA ILE A 88 3.34 5.55 4.57
C ILE A 88 2.44 4.34 4.88
N ALA A 89 2.69 3.65 6.00
CA ALA A 89 1.87 2.52 6.42
C ALA A 89 0.42 2.93 6.72
N GLY A 90 0.22 4.08 7.39
CA GLY A 90 -1.10 4.65 7.65
C GLY A 90 -1.83 5.08 6.38
N LEU A 91 -1.13 5.75 5.47
CA LEU A 91 -1.64 6.09 4.12
C LEU A 91 -2.03 4.85 3.34
N TYR A 92 -1.21 3.80 3.40
CA TYR A 92 -1.52 2.51 2.78
C TYR A 92 -2.79 1.88 3.37
N LEU A 93 -2.92 1.87 4.70
CA LEU A 93 -4.09 1.29 5.37
C LEU A 93 -5.37 2.04 5.00
N LEU A 94 -5.33 3.38 4.98
CA LEU A 94 -6.44 4.22 4.54
C LEU A 94 -6.82 3.98 3.07
N ALA A 95 -5.83 3.74 2.21
CA ALA A 95 -6.07 3.36 0.82
C ALA A 95 -6.62 1.92 0.68
N SER A 96 -6.34 1.04 1.65
CA SER A 96 -6.87 -0.33 1.70
C SER A 96 -8.31 -0.37 2.19
N THR A 97 -8.67 0.40 3.21
CA THR A 97 -10.04 0.40 3.75
C THR A 97 -11.08 0.88 2.74
N ARG A 98 -10.72 1.78 1.82
CA ARG A 98 -11.60 2.16 0.69
C ARG A 98 -11.86 1.03 -0.29
N PHE A 99 -10.91 0.09 -0.43
CA PHE A 99 -11.05 -1.08 -1.29
C PHE A 99 -11.94 -2.15 -0.64
N ASP A 100 -11.82 -2.33 0.67
CA ASP A 100 -12.72 -3.20 1.43
C ASP A 100 -14.18 -2.73 1.32
N ALA A 101 -14.42 -1.41 1.32
CA ALA A 101 -15.75 -0.83 1.11
C ALA A 101 -16.34 -1.18 -0.26
N LEU A 102 -15.54 -1.11 -1.34
CA LEU A 102 -15.97 -1.49 -2.70
C LEU A 102 -16.24 -2.99 -2.83
N THR A 103 -15.42 -3.81 -2.17
CA THR A 103 -15.61 -5.28 -2.16
C THR A 103 -16.90 -5.64 -1.43
N LYS A 104 -17.24 -4.91 -0.37
CA LYS A 104 -18.48 -5.09 0.40
C LYS A 104 -19.73 -4.80 -0.43
N ASP A 105 -19.67 -3.78 -1.28
CA ASP A 105 -20.78 -3.40 -2.17
C ASP A 105 -21.03 -4.46 -3.26
N ILE A 106 -19.95 -4.99 -3.83
CA ILE A 106 -20.02 -6.09 -4.80
C ILE A 106 -20.61 -7.34 -4.15
N LEU A 107 -20.14 -7.70 -2.94
CA LEU A 107 -20.64 -8.88 -2.23
C LEU A 107 -22.13 -8.75 -1.86
N ALA A 108 -22.59 -7.56 -1.47
CA ALA A 108 -24.00 -7.31 -1.18
C ALA A 108 -24.89 -7.50 -2.43
N SER A 109 -24.42 -7.08 -3.60
CA SER A 109 -25.15 -7.27 -4.86
C SER A 109 -25.22 -8.74 -5.32
N PHE A 110 -24.30 -9.58 -4.86
CA PHE A 110 -24.31 -11.02 -5.12
C PHE A 110 -25.28 -11.78 -4.20
N ASP A 111 -25.39 -11.38 -2.92
CA ASP A 111 -26.35 -11.98 -1.98
C ASP A 111 -27.82 -11.68 -2.39
N GLU A 112 -28.12 -10.47 -2.87
CA GLU A 112 -29.48 -10.14 -3.35
C GLU A 112 -29.90 -10.94 -4.59
N ARG A 113 -28.97 -11.30 -5.49
CA ARG A 113 -29.29 -12.13 -6.67
C ARG A 113 -29.39 -13.62 -6.36
N GLN A 114 -28.87 -14.09 -5.22
CA GLN A 114 -28.92 -15.50 -4.84
C GLN A 114 -30.17 -15.84 -4.01
N GLY A 115 -30.91 -14.83 -3.53
CA GLY A 115 -32.19 -14.98 -2.80
C GLY A 115 -33.44 -15.11 -3.67
N ASP A 116 -33.33 -15.06 -5.00
CA ASP A 116 -34.47 -15.16 -5.94
C ASP A 116 -34.55 -16.54 -6.65
N LYS A 117 -34.16 -17.62 -5.98
CA LYS A 117 -34.38 -19.00 -6.45
C LYS A 117 -34.87 -19.93 -5.36
#